data_AF-A0A3C1ZUB7-F1
#
_entry.id   AF-A0A3C1ZUB7-F1
#
_cell.length_a   1.000
_cell.length_b   1.000
_cell.length_c   1.000
_cell.angle_alpha   90.00
_cell.angle_beta   90.00
_cell.angle_gamma   90.00
#
_symmetry.space_group_name_H-M   'P 1'
#
loop_
_entity.id
_entity.type
_entity.pdbx_description
1 polymer ?
#
loop_
_entity_poly.entity_id
_entity_poly.type
_entity_poly.pdbx_seq_one_letter_code
_entity_poly.pdbx_strand_id
1 'polypeptide(L)'
;MDTPQNVPRYGAWQWLPQDLEAGPERYDFSVQIYATAAINEAVDVADIGALIGWLRRLVRQQDGLDYLQKFRHLPTGKTVWIIDQLSREMLAGDGYTTEQKREYHYATILFPEEY
;
A
#
# COMPACT_ATOMS: atom_id res chain seq x y z
N MET A 1 27.92 4.59 6.78
CA MET A 1 26.46 4.46 6.83
C MET A 1 26.09 3.30 5.92
N ASP A 2 25.92 2.11 6.50
CA ASP A 2 25.57 0.92 5.75
C ASP A 2 24.16 1.08 5.18
N THR A 3 24.04 1.05 3.86
CA THR A 3 22.75 0.87 3.21
C THR A 3 22.36 -0.58 3.43
N PRO A 4 21.18 -0.91 3.99
CA PRO A 4 20.78 -2.31 4.16
C PRO A 4 20.76 -2.97 2.77
N GLN A 5 21.65 -3.94 2.55
CA GLN A 5 21.93 -4.51 1.23
C GLN A 5 20.82 -5.40 0.66
N ASN A 6 19.60 -5.40 1.24
CA ASN A 6 18.56 -6.36 0.86
C ASN A 6 17.14 -5.78 0.88
N VAL A 7 16.98 -4.53 0.44
CA VAL A 7 15.65 -3.93 0.27
C VAL A 7 15.03 -4.41 -1.05
N PRO A 8 13.90 -5.13 -1.04
CA PRO A 8 13.31 -5.68 -2.27
C PRO A 8 12.99 -4.60 -3.31
N ARG A 9 13.35 -4.89 -4.56
CA ARG A 9 13.10 -4.02 -5.72
C ARG A 9 12.24 -4.73 -6.74
N TYR A 10 11.35 -3.97 -7.36
CA TYR A 10 10.34 -4.46 -8.27
C TYR A 10 10.12 -3.44 -9.39
N GLY A 11 10.83 -3.63 -10.51
CA GLY A 11 10.81 -2.66 -11.61
C GLY A 11 11.29 -1.28 -11.13
N ALA A 12 10.46 -0.26 -11.34
CA ALA A 12 10.71 1.12 -10.92
C ALA A 12 10.54 1.37 -9.41
N TRP A 13 10.17 0.35 -8.62
CA TRP A 13 9.81 0.51 -7.22
C TRP A 13 10.76 -0.20 -6.27
N GLN A 14 11.03 0.42 -5.14
CA GLN A 14 11.73 -0.19 -4.01
C GLN A 14 10.77 -0.21 -2.81
N TRP A 15 10.48 -1.40 -2.26
CA TRP A 15 9.66 -1.51 -1.06
C TRP A 15 10.46 -1.02 0.15
N LEU A 16 9.90 -0.15 0.97
CA LEU A 16 10.59 0.35 2.16
C LEU A 16 10.05 -0.38 3.39
N PRO A 17 10.93 -0.88 4.28
CA PRO A 17 10.50 -1.48 5.54
C PRO A 17 9.63 -0.53 6.36
N GLN A 18 8.72 -1.10 7.15
CA GLN A 18 8.02 -0.34 8.17
C GLN A 18 8.95 -0.05 9.34
N ASP A 19 8.81 1.14 9.94
CA ASP A 19 9.60 1.55 11.11
C ASP A 19 9.04 0.95 12.42
N LEU A 20 7.85 0.36 12.38
CA LEU A 20 7.13 -0.23 13.50
C LEU A 20 6.87 -1.72 13.24
N GLU A 21 6.80 -2.50 14.32
CA GLU A 21 6.28 -3.87 14.25
C GLU A 21 4.84 -3.83 13.74
N ALA A 22 4.53 -4.70 12.78
CA ALA A 22 3.19 -4.82 12.26
C ALA A 22 2.22 -5.19 13.40
N GLY A 23 1.09 -4.49 13.45
CA GLY A 23 0.01 -4.83 14.38
C GLY A 23 -0.53 -6.26 14.14
N PRO A 24 -1.42 -6.74 15.03
CA PRO A 24 -2.04 -8.05 14.84
C PRO A 24 -2.99 -8.09 13.63
N GLU A 25 -3.49 -6.94 13.19
CA GLU A 25 -4.41 -6.82 12.05
C GLU A 25 -3.74 -7.17 10.72
N ARG A 26 -4.53 -7.70 9.78
CA ARG A 26 -4.05 -8.10 8.45
C ARG A 26 -4.85 -7.40 7.37
N TYR A 27 -4.13 -6.72 6.48
CA TYR A 27 -4.70 -5.97 5.35
C TYR A 27 -4.38 -6.66 4.05
N ASP A 28 -5.39 -6.80 3.20
CA ASP A 28 -5.34 -7.63 2.00
C ASP A 28 -5.09 -6.84 0.72
N PHE A 29 -5.30 -5.52 0.69
CA PHE A 29 -5.15 -4.67 -0.50
C PHE A 29 -5.84 -5.28 -1.75
N SER A 30 -6.91 -6.05 -1.52
CA SER A 30 -7.63 -6.80 -2.54
C SER A 30 -8.69 -5.95 -3.23
N VAL A 31 -8.95 -4.78 -2.65
CA VAL A 31 -9.94 -3.78 -3.03
C VAL A 31 -9.58 -2.98 -4.28
N GLN A 32 -10.51 -2.10 -4.66
CA GLN A 32 -10.20 -1.00 -5.56
C GLN A 32 -9.20 -0.05 -4.91
N ILE A 33 -8.15 0.27 -5.66
CA ILE A 33 -7.05 1.13 -5.21
C ILE A 33 -7.10 2.41 -6.04
N TYR A 34 -7.19 3.55 -5.36
CA TYR A 34 -7.29 4.87 -5.99
C TYR A 34 -5.99 5.64 -5.78
N ALA A 35 -5.51 6.32 -6.82
CA ALA A 35 -4.38 7.24 -6.71
C ALA A 35 -4.86 8.68 -6.60
N THR A 36 -4.23 9.49 -5.75
CA THR A 36 -4.49 10.94 -5.67
C THR A 36 -4.12 11.62 -6.99
N ALA A 37 -4.61 12.85 -7.19
CA ALA A 37 -4.25 13.65 -8.36
C ALA A 37 -2.73 13.85 -8.46
N ALA A 38 -2.07 14.14 -7.34
CA ALA A 38 -0.61 14.34 -7.30
C ALA A 38 0.16 13.09 -7.75
N ILE A 39 -0.30 11.90 -7.38
CA ILE A 39 0.31 10.64 -7.84
C ILE A 39 0.14 10.47 -9.34
N ASN A 40 -1.08 10.68 -9.86
CA ASN A 40 -1.36 10.54 -11.30
C ASN A 40 -0.60 11.58 -12.16
N GLU A 41 -0.25 12.74 -11.60
CA GLU A 41 0.56 13.76 -12.28
C GLU A 41 2.05 13.42 -12.28
N ALA A 42 2.54 12.72 -11.26
CA ALA A 42 3.97 12.51 -11.02
C ALA A 42 4.49 11.12 -11.38
N VAL A 43 3.61 10.14 -11.56
CA VAL A 43 3.96 8.74 -11.80
C VAL A 43 3.15 8.20 -12.97
N ASP A 44 3.81 7.52 -13.90
CA ASP A 44 3.14 6.93 -15.05
C ASP A 44 2.13 5.86 -14.63
N VAL A 45 1.00 5.80 -15.33
CA VAL A 45 -0.07 4.85 -15.04
C VAL A 45 0.39 3.39 -15.12
N ALA A 46 1.33 3.07 -16.01
CA ALA A 46 1.93 1.74 -16.11
C ALA A 46 2.77 1.40 -14.87
N ASP A 47 3.51 2.37 -14.33
CA ASP A 47 4.30 2.20 -13.11
C ASP A 47 3.39 2.04 -11.88
N ILE A 48 2.28 2.77 -11.80
CA ILE A 48 1.25 2.59 -10.76
C ILE A 48 0.64 1.19 -10.87
N GLY A 49 0.30 0.74 -12.08
CA GLY A 49 -0.23 -0.61 -12.32
C GLY A 49 0.76 -1.70 -11.90
N ALA A 50 2.04 -1.53 -12.21
CA ALA A 50 3.10 -2.45 -11.79
C ALA A 50 3.21 -2.49 -10.26
N LEU A 51 3.20 -1.34 -9.59
CA LEU A 51 3.22 -1.22 -8.12
C LEU A 51 2.07 -2.01 -7.48
N ILE A 52 0.83 -1.80 -7.95
CA ILE A 52 -0.36 -2.52 -7.45
C ILE A 52 -0.22 -4.04 -7.65
N GLY A 53 0.27 -4.46 -8.82
CA GLY A 53 0.50 -5.88 -9.11
C GLY A 53 1.50 -6.52 -8.13
N TRP A 54 2.57 -5.79 -7.81
CA TRP A 54 3.58 -6.22 -6.85
C TRP A 54 3.06 -6.25 -5.42
N LEU A 55 2.38 -5.19 -4.97
CA LEU A 55 1.73 -5.14 -3.66
C LEU A 55 0.84 -6.37 -3.44
N ARG A 56 -0.06 -6.66 -4.38
CA ARG A 56 -0.96 -7.82 -4.29
C ARG A 56 -0.22 -9.16 -4.26
N ARG A 57 0.95 -9.26 -4.90
CA ARG A 57 1.80 -10.45 -4.80
C ARG A 57 2.45 -10.55 -3.43
N LEU A 58 2.94 -9.44 -2.89
CA LEU A 58 3.56 -9.36 -1.57
C LEU A 58 2.57 -9.74 -0.47
N VAL A 59 1.35 -9.19 -0.50
CA VAL A 59 0.28 -9.55 0.45
C VAL A 59 0.03 -11.06 0.47
N ARG A 60 -0.09 -11.69 -0.71
CA ARG A 60 -0.31 -13.14 -0.78
C ARG A 60 0.86 -13.96 -0.22
N GLN A 61 2.08 -13.47 -0.36
CA GLN A 61 3.28 -14.15 0.16
C GLN A 61 3.39 -14.05 1.68
N GLN A 62 2.86 -12.98 2.27
CA GLN A 62 2.95 -12.72 3.72
C GLN A 62 1.65 -13.03 4.49
N ASP A 63 0.61 -13.50 3.80
CA ASP A 63 -0.75 -13.67 4.34
C ASP A 63 -1.27 -12.40 5.03
N GLY A 64 -1.32 -11.33 4.23
CA GLY A 64 -1.64 -10.00 4.73
C GLY A 64 -0.41 -9.16 4.99
N LEU A 65 -0.61 -7.85 5.04
CA LEU A 65 0.41 -6.87 5.44
C LEU A 65 -0.16 -5.93 6.48
N ASP A 66 0.68 -4.99 6.92
CA ASP A 66 0.25 -3.80 7.65
C ASP A 66 -0.58 -2.87 6.75
N TYR A 67 -1.41 -2.01 7.34
CA TYR A 67 -2.36 -1.12 6.65
C TYR A 67 -1.68 -0.12 5.72
N LEU A 68 -0.46 0.31 6.06
CA LEU A 68 0.33 1.27 5.30
C LEU A 68 1.52 0.56 4.68
N GLN A 69 1.69 0.69 3.37
CA GLN A 69 2.86 0.18 2.65
C GLN A 69 3.63 1.32 1.97
N LYS A 70 4.95 1.36 2.19
CA LYS A 70 5.84 2.41 1.70
C LYS A 70 6.64 1.92 0.50
N PHE A 71 6.68 2.70 -0.56
CA PHE A 71 7.51 2.41 -1.74
C PHE A 71 8.24 3.65 -2.20
N ARG A 72 9.50 3.51 -2.57
CA ARG A 72 10.24 4.55 -3.27
C ARG A 72 10.15 4.32 -4.77
N HIS A 73 9.68 5.34 -5.49
CA HIS A 73 9.77 5.38 -6.94
C HIS A 73 11.22 5.72 -7.33
N LEU A 74 11.94 4.78 -7.90
CA LEU A 74 13.36 4.92 -8.23
C LEU A 74 13.65 6.03 -9.27
N PRO A 75 12.85 6.20 -10.34
CA PRO A 75 13.08 7.27 -11.32
C PRO A 75 12.96 8.68 -10.75
N THR A 76 11.96 8.93 -9.89
CA THR A 76 11.72 10.27 -9.33
C THR A 76 12.34 10.47 -7.95
N GLY A 77 12.76 9.39 -7.31
CA GLY A 77 13.27 9.37 -5.95
C GLY A 77 12.21 9.57 -4.86
N LYS A 78 10.95 9.82 -5.22
CA LYS A 78 9.84 10.11 -4.30
C LYS A 78 9.36 8.86 -3.57
N THR A 79 8.95 9.03 -2.32
CA THR A 79 8.26 7.98 -1.55
C THR A 79 6.76 8.10 -1.78
N VAL A 80 6.09 6.96 -1.91
CA VAL A 80 4.65 6.82 -2.08
C VAL A 80 4.15 5.87 -1.00
N TRP A 81 2.98 6.18 -0.45
CA TRP A 81 2.27 5.35 0.51
C TRP A 81 1.05 4.72 -0.14
N ILE A 82 0.75 3.49 0.27
CA ILE A 82 -0.50 2.81 -0.07
C ILE A 82 -1.18 2.44 1.24
N ILE A 83 -2.39 2.92 1.45
CA ILE A 83 -3.13 2.78 2.71
C ILE A 83 -4.44 2.05 2.46
N ASP A 84 -4.58 0.84 3.00
CA ASP A 84 -5.85 0.10 3.03
C ASP A 84 -6.66 0.53 4.26
N GLN A 85 -7.95 0.82 4.06
CA GLN A 85 -8.78 1.45 5.10
C GLN A 85 -9.36 0.46 6.10
N LEU A 86 -9.61 -0.79 5.68
CA LEU A 86 -10.25 -1.81 6.53
C LEU A 86 -9.43 -3.09 6.53
N SER A 87 -9.11 -3.58 7.74
CA SER A 87 -8.46 -4.88 7.91
C SER A 87 -9.44 -6.04 7.71
N ARG A 88 -8.89 -7.24 7.54
CA ARG A 88 -9.66 -8.48 7.47
C ARG A 88 -10.53 -8.66 8.73
N GLU A 89 -10.00 -8.30 9.90
CA GLU A 89 -10.69 -8.34 11.17
C GLU A 89 -11.87 -7.35 11.23
N MET A 90 -11.68 -6.11 10.77
CA MET A 90 -12.75 -5.11 10.71
C MET A 90 -13.89 -5.52 9.76
N LEU A 91 -13.55 -6.18 8.65
CA LEU A 91 -14.53 -6.69 7.70
C LEU A 91 -15.32 -7.88 8.26
N ALA A 92 -14.68 -8.72 9.07
CA ALA A 92 -15.32 -9.88 9.70
C ALA A 92 -16.16 -9.50 10.94
N GLY A 93 -15.80 -8.42 11.64
CA GLY A 93 -16.47 -7.99 12.87
C GLY A 93 -17.76 -7.19 12.65
N ASP A 94 -18.43 -6.89 13.76
CA ASP A 94 -19.70 -6.14 13.78
C ASP A 94 -19.52 -4.62 14.00
N GLY A 95 -18.28 -4.13 13.98
CA GLY A 95 -17.94 -2.72 14.20
C GLY A 95 -18.35 -1.78 13.05
N TYR A 96 -18.64 -2.34 11.87
CA TYR A 96 -19.10 -1.62 10.69
C TYR A 96 -20.35 -2.29 10.13
N THR A 97 -21.32 -1.48 9.68
CA THR A 97 -22.46 -2.00 8.91
C THR A 97 -22.02 -2.50 7.54
N THR A 98 -22.88 -3.27 6.87
CA THR A 98 -22.64 -3.72 5.49
C THR A 98 -22.41 -2.55 4.54
N GLU A 99 -23.15 -1.46 4.70
CA GLU A 99 -23.03 -0.25 3.89
C GLU A 99 -21.69 0.44 4.13
N GLN A 100 -21.28 0.59 5.39
CA GLN A 100 -20.00 1.19 5.75
C GLN A 100 -18.82 0.36 5.24
N LYS A 101 -18.90 -0.97 5.36
CA LYS A 101 -17.90 -1.86 4.76
C LYS A 101 -17.81 -1.64 3.26
N ARG A 102 -18.95 -1.47 2.56
CA ARG A 102 -18.92 -1.20 1.12
C ARG A 102 -18.32 0.16 0.76
N GLU A 103 -18.62 1.19 1.55
CA GLU A 103 -18.15 2.56 1.32
C GLU A 103 -16.67 2.73 1.63
N TYR A 104 -16.17 2.11 2.70
CA TYR A 104 -14.81 2.29 3.19
C TYR A 104 -13.84 1.21 2.74
N HIS A 105 -14.27 0.12 2.11
CA HIS A 105 -13.38 -0.94 1.63
C HIS A 105 -12.70 -0.57 0.31
N TYR A 106 -11.79 0.39 0.40
CA TYR A 106 -10.89 0.83 -0.66
C TYR A 106 -9.49 1.08 -0.09
N ALA A 107 -8.51 1.25 -0.97
CA ALA A 107 -7.18 1.71 -0.59
C ALA A 107 -6.77 2.95 -1.40
N THR A 108 -5.87 3.75 -0.84
CA THR A 108 -5.40 5.00 -1.45
C THR A 108 -3.90 4.97 -1.66
N ILE A 109 -3.44 5.40 -2.83
CA ILE A 109 -2.04 5.70 -3.16
C ILE A 109 -1.86 7.21 -3.09
N LEU A 110 -0.94 7.67 -2.26
CA LEU A 110 -0.68 9.09 -2.01
C LEU A 110 0.79 9.35 -1.68
N PHE A 111 1.22 10.59 -1.78
CA PHE A 111 2.48 11.03 -1.21
C PHE A 111 2.38 11.18 0.31
N PRO A 112 3.50 11.01 1.06
CA PRO A 112 3.52 11.21 2.52
C PRO A 112 3.04 12.59 2.96
N GLU A 113 3.27 13.62 2.15
CA GLU A 113 2.89 14.99 2.48
C GLU A 113 1.38 15.26 2.33
N GLU A 114 0.62 14.32 1.77
CA GLU A 114 -0.84 14.39 1.62
C GLU A 114 -1.60 13.76 2.81
N TYR A 115 -0.89 13.11 3.75
CA TYR A 115 -1.45 12.45 4.94
C TYR A 115 -1.25 13.31 6.20
#